data_AF-A0A8B8EW14-F1
#
_entry.id   AF-A0A8B8EW14-F1
#
_cell.length_a   1.000
_cell.length_b   1.000
_cell.length_c   1.000
_cell.angle_alpha   90.00
_cell.angle_beta   90.00
_cell.angle_gamma   90.00
#
_symmetry.space_group_name_H-M   'P 1'
#
loop_
_entity.id
_entity.type
_entity.pdbx_description
1 polymer ?
#
loop_
_entity_poly.entity_id
_entity_poly.type
_entity_poly.pdbx_seq_one_letter_code
_entity_poly.pdbx_strand_id
1 'polypeptide(L)'
;MMVSFVFCLWTLLTSAIAAVCTLSLLQPVWVLHPDNVHSFGLQTYCVLDTRESRDQQAGAMHKVCLPYGKELRIGNIPSGTWRAALLLFSSGTFLFIASVLLGLMSVFIQGKWDKYVSMTTKYLQITAVLVVVSALLTYPLGFGSPFFRYYCGVAARPYATGQCSLGWSYMLAIMGVALSVFCPILWSFRWIKRDDVIEAIPV
;
A
#
# COMPACT_ATOMS: atom_id res chain seq x y z
N MET A 1 3.28 28.20 18.02
CA MET A 1 2.92 27.00 17.22
C MET A 1 2.92 27.37 15.74
N MET A 2 4.08 27.32 15.08
CA MET A 2 4.16 27.62 13.63
C MET A 2 4.07 26.31 12.84
N VAL A 3 2.89 26.06 12.29
CA VAL A 3 2.70 25.03 11.27
C VAL A 3 3.40 25.54 10.01
N SER A 4 4.54 24.92 9.67
CA SER A 4 5.32 25.33 8.50
C SER A 4 4.65 24.81 7.23
N PHE A 5 4.74 25.55 6.14
CA PHE A 5 4.30 25.09 4.80
C PHE A 5 4.86 23.70 4.46
N VAL A 6 6.13 23.43 4.80
CA VAL A 6 6.80 22.13 4.59
C VAL A 6 6.10 21.01 5.37
N PHE A 7 5.61 21.28 6.58
CA PHE A 7 4.86 20.31 7.38
C PHE A 7 3.51 19.98 6.74
N CYS A 8 2.78 20.99 6.27
CA CYS A 8 1.50 20.80 5.59
C CYS A 8 1.68 19.94 4.34
N LEU A 9 2.67 20.27 3.50
CA LEU A 9 3.00 19.49 2.30
C LEU A 9 3.33 18.04 2.65
N TRP A 10 4.20 17.83 3.64
CA TRP A 10 4.57 16.48 4.08
C TRP A 10 3.36 15.69 4.62
N THR A 11 2.49 16.34 5.38
CA THR A 11 1.30 15.71 5.98
C THR A 11 0.31 15.32 4.89
N LEU A 12 0.03 16.24 3.95
CA LEU A 12 -0.84 15.99 2.80
C LEU A 12 -0.29 14.87 1.92
N LEU A 13 1.00 14.91 1.60
CA LEU A 13 1.65 13.90 0.77
C LEU A 13 1.62 12.52 1.44
N THR A 14 2.03 12.43 2.71
CA THR A 14 2.06 11.15 3.45
C THR A 14 0.66 10.60 3.67
N SER A 15 -0.34 11.46 3.94
CA SER A 15 -1.74 11.05 4.05
C SER A 15 -2.30 10.54 2.72
N ALA A 16 -2.02 11.23 1.61
CA ALA A 16 -2.43 10.80 0.28
C ALA A 16 -1.80 9.44 -0.08
N ILE A 17 -0.51 9.24 0.22
CA ILE A 17 0.18 7.95 0.02
C ILE A 17 -0.48 6.86 0.87
N ALA A 18 -0.73 7.11 2.15
CA ALA A 18 -1.38 6.14 3.02
C ALA A 18 -2.78 5.76 2.50
N ALA A 19 -3.55 6.72 2.01
CA ALA A 19 -4.86 6.49 1.39
C ALA A 19 -4.73 5.65 0.11
N VAL A 20 -3.82 6.01 -0.81
CA VAL A 20 -3.57 5.27 -2.05
C VAL A 20 -3.12 3.84 -1.76
N CYS A 21 -2.21 3.63 -0.80
CA CYS A 21 -1.78 2.30 -0.38
C CYS A 21 -2.94 1.50 0.22
N THR A 22 -3.77 2.11 1.06
CA THR A 22 -4.95 1.44 1.65
C THR A 22 -5.98 1.06 0.59
N LEU A 23 -6.28 1.98 -0.34
CA LEU A 23 -7.13 1.70 -1.50
C LEU A 23 -6.54 0.58 -2.35
N SER A 24 -5.22 0.60 -2.58
CA SER A 24 -4.57 -0.44 -3.35
C SER A 24 -4.68 -1.80 -2.67
N LEU A 25 -4.52 -1.88 -1.35
CA LEU A 25 -4.74 -3.11 -0.58
C LEU A 25 -6.17 -3.64 -0.70
N LEU A 26 -7.15 -2.76 -0.59
CA LEU A 26 -8.57 -3.12 -0.65
C LEU A 26 -9.00 -3.54 -2.05
N GLN A 27 -8.43 -2.92 -3.08
CA GLN A 27 -8.92 -3.07 -4.43
C GLN A 27 -8.42 -4.38 -5.08
N PRO A 28 -9.33 -5.24 -5.57
CA PRO A 28 -9.02 -6.54 -6.16
C PRO A 28 -8.56 -6.46 -7.63
N VAL A 29 -7.94 -5.34 -8.01
CA VAL A 29 -7.60 -4.99 -9.40
C VAL A 29 -6.10 -4.79 -9.54
N TRP A 30 -5.32 -5.73 -9.01
CA TRP A 30 -3.86 -5.77 -9.19
C TRP A 30 -3.48 -6.51 -10.46
N VAL A 31 -4.22 -7.56 -10.80
CA VAL A 31 -4.10 -8.31 -12.05
C VAL A 31 -5.51 -8.52 -12.61
N LEU A 32 -5.67 -8.24 -13.90
CA LEU A 32 -6.88 -8.50 -14.65
C LEU A 32 -6.65 -9.67 -15.59
N HIS A 33 -7.62 -10.57 -15.61
CA HIS A 33 -7.71 -11.59 -16.64
C HIS A 33 -8.31 -10.97 -17.92
N PRO A 34 -7.86 -11.37 -19.14
CA PRO A 34 -8.36 -10.82 -20.41
C PRO A 34 -9.88 -10.92 -20.58
N ASP A 35 -10.52 -11.89 -19.92
CA ASP A 35 -11.97 -12.07 -19.99
C ASP A 35 -12.76 -10.96 -19.27
N ASN A 36 -12.09 -10.05 -18.53
CA ASN A 36 -12.68 -8.99 -17.68
C ASN A 36 -13.64 -9.49 -16.57
N VAL A 37 -13.83 -10.81 -16.47
CA VAL A 37 -14.66 -11.51 -15.49
C VAL A 37 -13.90 -11.76 -14.18
N HIS A 38 -12.60 -12.02 -14.28
CA HIS A 38 -11.74 -12.36 -13.14
C HIS A 38 -10.74 -11.24 -12.85
N SER A 39 -10.74 -10.75 -11.62
CA SER A 39 -9.74 -9.79 -11.15
C SER A 39 -9.14 -10.24 -9.81
N PHE A 40 -7.83 -10.19 -9.72
CA PHE A 40 -7.08 -10.65 -8.56
C PHE A 40 -6.46 -9.45 -7.84
N GLY A 41 -6.68 -9.37 -6.52
CA GLY A 41 -5.98 -8.47 -5.61
C GLY A 41 -5.03 -9.21 -4.69
N LEU A 42 -4.58 -8.50 -3.66
CA LEU A 42 -3.69 -9.01 -2.62
C LEU A 42 -4.42 -9.87 -1.57
N GLN A 43 -5.60 -9.42 -1.14
CA GLN A 43 -6.42 -10.09 -0.11
C GLN A 43 -7.70 -10.73 -0.65
N THR A 44 -8.23 -10.18 -1.74
CA THR A 44 -9.49 -10.57 -2.34
C THR A 44 -9.29 -10.85 -3.82
N TYR A 45 -10.10 -11.75 -4.35
CA TYR A 45 -10.29 -11.93 -5.77
C TYR A 45 -11.77 -11.74 -6.06
N CYS A 46 -12.08 -11.24 -7.24
CA CYS A 46 -13.46 -11.11 -7.67
C CYS A 46 -13.70 -11.93 -8.91
N VAL A 47 -14.86 -12.55 -8.92
CA VAL A 47 -15.39 -13.30 -10.05
C VAL A 47 -16.77 -12.75 -10.33
N LEU A 48 -17.10 -12.65 -11.60
CA LEU A 48 -18.44 -12.32 -12.02
C LEU A 48 -19.34 -13.54 -11.81
N ASP A 49 -20.37 -13.42 -10.97
CA ASP A 49 -21.29 -14.53 -10.74
C ASP A 49 -22.41 -14.49 -11.79
N THR A 50 -22.46 -15.50 -12.67
CA THR A 50 -23.53 -15.67 -13.66
C THR A 50 -24.66 -16.57 -13.16
N ARG A 51 -24.67 -16.95 -11.87
CA ARG A 51 -25.51 -18.05 -11.35
C ARG A 51 -26.87 -17.63 -10.79
N GLU A 52 -27.23 -16.34 -10.76
CA GLU A 52 -28.59 -15.86 -10.50
C GLU A 52 -29.23 -15.26 -11.77
N SER A 53 -29.62 -16.12 -12.70
CA SER A 53 -30.45 -15.72 -13.86
C SER A 53 -31.53 -16.76 -14.14
N ARG A 54 -32.12 -17.32 -13.08
CA ARG A 54 -33.36 -18.11 -13.19
C ARG A 54 -34.61 -17.32 -12.80
N ASP A 55 -34.51 -16.16 -12.13
CA ASP A 55 -35.68 -15.30 -11.91
C ASP A 55 -35.58 -14.00 -12.71
N GLN A 56 -36.57 -13.82 -13.56
CA GLN A 56 -36.77 -12.70 -14.47
C GLN A 56 -36.95 -11.40 -13.69
N GLN A 57 -35.98 -10.49 -13.71
CA GLN A 57 -36.17 -9.03 -13.89
C GLN A 57 -34.85 -8.27 -13.65
N ALA A 58 -34.41 -7.52 -14.67
CA ALA A 58 -33.33 -6.51 -14.62
C ALA A 58 -31.99 -7.00 -14.04
N GLY A 59 -31.25 -7.81 -14.81
CA GLY A 59 -29.96 -8.39 -14.43
C GLY A 59 -28.87 -7.36 -14.15
N ALA A 60 -28.72 -6.97 -12.89
CA ALA A 60 -27.52 -6.31 -12.40
C ALA A 60 -26.40 -7.36 -12.36
N MET A 61 -25.42 -7.21 -13.24
CA MET A 61 -24.20 -8.01 -13.27
C MET A 61 -23.45 -7.85 -11.94
N HIS A 62 -23.64 -8.75 -10.97
CA HIS A 62 -23.07 -8.62 -9.64
C HIS A 62 -21.67 -9.25 -9.60
N LYS A 63 -20.64 -8.40 -9.46
CA LYS A 63 -19.26 -8.83 -9.27
C LYS A 63 -19.07 -9.20 -7.80
N VAL A 64 -18.95 -10.50 -7.52
CA VAL A 64 -18.75 -11.00 -6.14
C VAL A 64 -17.25 -11.02 -5.85
N CYS A 65 -16.86 -10.35 -4.77
CA CYS A 65 -15.48 -10.30 -4.31
C CYS A 65 -15.32 -11.14 -3.05
N LEU A 66 -14.54 -12.21 -3.13
CA LEU A 66 -14.30 -13.13 -2.04
C LEU A 66 -12.86 -13.01 -1.53
N PRO A 67 -12.63 -13.10 -0.21
CA PRO A 67 -11.29 -13.22 0.34
C PRO A 67 -10.67 -14.57 -0.03
N TYR A 68 -9.35 -14.60 -0.22
CA TYR A 68 -8.64 -15.87 -0.41
C TYR A 68 -8.77 -16.73 0.86
N GLY A 69 -9.48 -17.87 0.76
CA GLY A 69 -9.50 -18.90 1.81
C GLY A 69 -10.75 -19.02 2.68
N LYS A 70 -11.92 -18.48 2.27
CA LYS A 70 -13.24 -18.46 2.96
C LYS A 70 -13.26 -17.72 4.30
N GLU A 71 -12.21 -17.86 5.09
CA GLU A 71 -11.83 -17.05 6.25
C GLU A 71 -10.55 -16.30 5.87
N LEU A 72 -10.31 -15.10 6.43
CA LEU A 72 -9.08 -14.30 6.24
C LEU A 72 -7.82 -14.97 6.84
N ARG A 73 -7.70 -16.30 6.76
CA ARG A 73 -6.57 -17.08 7.25
C ARG A 73 -5.44 -17.06 6.23
N ILE A 74 -4.37 -16.37 6.61
CA ILE A 74 -3.08 -16.30 5.91
C ILE A 74 -2.53 -17.70 5.53
N GLY A 75 -2.96 -18.75 6.24
CA GLY A 75 -2.63 -20.15 5.98
C GLY A 75 -3.18 -20.78 4.70
N ASN A 76 -4.16 -20.16 4.00
CA ASN A 76 -4.82 -20.74 2.83
C ASN A 76 -4.44 -20.11 1.47
N ILE A 77 -3.56 -19.11 1.44
CA ILE A 77 -3.13 -18.47 0.17
C ILE A 77 -2.14 -19.42 -0.55
N PRO A 78 -2.40 -19.87 -1.78
CA PRO A 78 -1.67 -20.99 -2.41
C PRO A 78 -0.17 -20.77 -2.65
N SER A 79 0.33 -19.53 -2.55
CA SER A 79 1.76 -19.22 -2.72
C SER A 79 2.32 -18.44 -1.52
N GLY A 80 3.45 -18.90 -0.98
CA GLY A 80 4.16 -18.21 0.11
C GLY A 80 4.59 -16.78 -0.26
N THR A 81 4.88 -16.56 -1.55
CA THR A 81 5.27 -15.26 -2.10
C THR A 81 4.16 -14.22 -2.02
N TRP A 82 2.90 -14.59 -2.34
CA TRP A 82 1.79 -13.65 -2.23
C TRP A 82 1.42 -13.37 -0.77
N ARG A 83 1.56 -14.36 0.13
CA ARG A 83 1.45 -14.14 1.58
C ARG A 83 2.47 -13.11 2.06
N ALA A 84 3.73 -13.28 1.67
CA ALA A 84 4.79 -12.35 2.03
C ALA A 84 4.51 -10.95 1.48
N ALA A 85 4.13 -10.83 0.19
CA ALA A 85 3.77 -9.55 -0.41
C ALA A 85 2.60 -8.87 0.32
N LEU A 86 1.56 -9.62 0.69
CA LEU A 86 0.44 -9.10 1.49
C LEU A 86 0.90 -8.57 2.84
N LEU A 87 1.66 -9.36 3.61
CA LEU A 87 2.14 -8.96 4.94
C LEU A 87 3.05 -7.75 4.88
N LEU A 88 3.99 -7.73 3.93
CA LEU A 88 4.91 -6.61 3.72
C LEU A 88 4.15 -5.34 3.34
N PHE A 89 3.25 -5.41 2.35
CA PHE A 89 2.50 -4.23 1.91
C PHE A 89 1.56 -3.70 3.01
N SER A 90 0.91 -4.61 3.75
CA SER A 90 0.05 -4.25 4.89
C SER A 90 0.85 -3.56 5.99
N SER A 91 1.99 -4.14 6.37
CA SER A 91 2.88 -3.59 7.39
C SER A 91 3.40 -2.20 6.99
N GLY A 92 3.85 -2.03 5.74
CA GLY A 92 4.32 -0.73 5.26
C GLY A 92 3.22 0.33 5.22
N THR A 93 1.99 -0.05 4.83
CA THR A 93 0.83 0.86 4.89
C THR A 93 0.52 1.29 6.32
N PHE A 94 0.56 0.36 7.27
CA PHE A 94 0.39 0.67 8.69
C PHE A 94 1.47 1.62 9.21
N LEU A 95 2.73 1.43 8.81
CA LEU A 95 3.83 2.33 9.17
C LEU A 95 3.63 3.74 8.60
N PHE A 96 3.10 3.89 7.39
CA PHE A 96 2.73 5.20 6.84
C PHE A 96 1.65 5.88 7.67
N ILE A 97 0.58 5.16 8.05
CA ILE A 97 -0.48 5.70 8.91
C ILE A 97 0.09 6.12 10.28
N ALA A 98 0.91 5.27 10.90
CA ALA A 98 1.58 5.58 12.15
C ALA A 98 2.48 6.82 12.04
N SER A 99 3.18 6.99 10.91
CA SER A 99 4.02 8.18 10.66
C SER A 99 3.19 9.47 10.61
N VAL A 100 1.99 9.45 9.99
CA VAL A 100 1.09 10.61 9.98
C VAL A 100 0.63 10.94 11.40
N LEU A 101 0.24 9.94 12.18
CA LEU A 101 -0.20 10.13 13.57
C LEU A 101 0.93 10.73 14.43
N LEU A 102 2.15 10.20 14.33
CA LEU A 102 3.31 10.74 15.04
C LEU A 102 3.65 12.16 14.59
N GLY A 103 3.53 12.44 13.29
CA GLY A 103 3.70 13.79 12.75
C GLY A 103 2.70 14.78 13.34
N LEU A 104 1.42 14.40 13.46
CA LEU A 104 0.40 15.23 14.11
C LEU A 104 0.67 15.42 15.61
N MET A 105 1.06 14.35 16.31
CA MET A 105 1.39 14.40 17.74
C MET A 105 2.61 15.29 18.02
N SER A 106 3.58 15.36 17.10
CA SER A 106 4.76 16.22 17.23
C SER A 106 4.43 17.73 17.29
N VAL A 107 3.22 18.14 16.90
CA VAL A 107 2.78 19.54 17.03
C VAL A 107 2.43 19.88 18.48
N PHE A 108 1.96 18.89 19.25
CA PHE A 108 1.53 19.07 20.63
C PHE A 108 2.66 18.83 21.64
N ILE A 109 3.64 18.00 21.29
CA ILE A 109 4.78 17.67 22.15
C ILE A 109 5.85 18.76 22.04
N GLN A 110 6.25 19.35 23.17
CA GLN A 110 7.31 20.35 23.27
C GLN A 110 8.48 19.85 24.13
N GLY A 111 9.68 20.36 23.87
CA GLY A 111 10.89 20.06 24.65
C GLY A 111 11.67 18.85 24.15
N LYS A 112 12.39 18.15 25.06
CA LYS A 112 13.34 17.08 24.73
C LYS A 112 12.71 15.91 23.95
N TRP A 113 11.43 15.64 24.17
CA TRP A 113 10.67 14.57 23.50
C TRP A 113 10.45 14.83 22.01
N ASP A 114 10.47 16.09 21.54
CA ASP A 114 10.29 16.43 20.12
C ASP A 114 11.42 15.85 19.26
N LYS A 115 12.67 15.87 19.77
CA LYS A 115 13.83 15.27 19.08
C LYS A 115 13.68 13.77 18.89
N TYR A 116 13.20 13.07 19.91
CA TYR A 116 12.97 11.63 19.84
C TYR A 116 11.83 11.29 18.88
N VAL A 117 10.70 12.01 18.94
CA VAL A 117 9.56 11.80 18.04
C VAL A 117 9.97 12.07 16.59
N SER A 118 10.71 13.15 16.34
CA SER A 118 11.14 13.51 14.99
C SER A 118 12.11 12.50 14.37
N MET A 119 13.11 12.05 15.14
CA MET A 119 14.01 10.99 14.66
C MET A 119 13.24 9.70 14.37
N THR A 120 12.33 9.32 15.28
CA THR A 120 11.50 8.12 15.12
C THR A 120 10.62 8.18 13.87
N THR A 121 9.94 9.31 13.62
CA THR A 121 9.12 9.50 12.42
C THR A 121 9.94 9.35 11.14
N LYS A 122 11.15 9.92 11.10
CA LYS A 122 12.06 9.77 9.95
C LYS A 122 12.41 8.30 9.68
N TYR A 123 12.83 7.57 10.71
CA TYR A 123 13.21 6.16 10.56
C TYR A 123 12.02 5.25 10.23
N LEU A 124 10.84 5.55 10.78
CA LEU A 124 9.60 4.84 10.45
C LEU A 124 9.23 5.05 8.99
N GLN A 125 9.34 6.27 8.45
CA GLN A 125 9.07 6.52 7.04
C GLN A 125 10.06 5.80 6.13
N ILE A 126 11.36 5.85 6.42
CA ILE A 126 12.36 5.13 5.62
C ILE A 126 12.08 3.63 5.64
N THR A 127 11.82 3.07 6.82
CA THR A 127 11.46 1.65 6.96
C THR A 127 10.18 1.31 6.20
N ALA A 128 9.15 2.15 6.27
CA ALA A 128 7.89 1.97 5.54
C ALA A 128 8.13 1.91 4.03
N VAL A 129 8.90 2.84 3.48
CA VAL A 129 9.25 2.89 2.05
C VAL A 129 9.93 1.58 1.63
N LEU A 130 10.98 1.15 2.36
CA LEU A 130 11.71 -0.08 2.05
C LEU A 130 10.81 -1.32 2.10
N VAL A 131 9.94 -1.40 3.12
CA VAL A 131 9.00 -2.51 3.29
C VAL A 131 8.00 -2.55 2.13
N VAL A 132 7.38 -1.42 1.74
CA VAL A 132 6.43 -1.42 0.62
C VAL A 132 7.13 -1.69 -0.73
N VAL A 133 8.35 -1.18 -0.95
CA VAL A 133 9.16 -1.52 -2.13
C VAL A 133 9.38 -3.04 -2.18
N SER A 134 9.81 -3.65 -1.07
CA SER A 134 10.02 -5.09 -1.00
C SER A 134 8.74 -5.89 -1.29
N ALA A 135 7.58 -5.39 -0.86
CA ALA A 135 6.28 -5.99 -1.15
C ALA A 135 5.94 -5.95 -2.65
N LEU A 136 6.16 -4.80 -3.30
CA LEU A 136 5.91 -4.61 -4.73
C LEU A 136 6.84 -5.46 -5.60
N LEU A 137 8.08 -5.68 -5.17
CA LEU A 137 9.02 -6.59 -5.83
C LEU A 137 8.65 -8.06 -5.60
N THR A 138 8.15 -8.39 -4.42
CA THR A 138 7.74 -9.75 -4.07
C THR A 138 6.47 -10.17 -4.81
N TYR A 139 5.53 -9.25 -5.05
CA TYR A 139 4.25 -9.59 -5.68
C TYR A 139 4.38 -10.29 -7.05
N PRO A 140 5.14 -9.77 -8.03
CA PRO A 140 5.34 -10.42 -9.33
C PRO A 140 6.09 -11.75 -9.29
N LEU A 141 6.84 -12.03 -8.23
CA LEU A 141 7.48 -13.35 -8.05
C LEU A 141 6.44 -14.46 -7.90
N GLY A 142 5.25 -14.16 -7.38
CA GLY A 142 4.19 -15.15 -7.19
C GLY A 142 3.45 -15.54 -8.48
N PHE A 143 3.70 -14.85 -9.61
CA PHE A 143 3.11 -15.19 -10.91
C PHE A 143 3.59 -16.55 -11.45
N GLY A 144 4.73 -17.06 -10.97
CA GLY A 144 5.20 -18.41 -11.30
C GLY A 144 4.44 -19.55 -10.61
N SER A 145 3.52 -19.25 -9.68
CA SER A 145 2.83 -20.28 -8.90
C SER A 145 1.86 -21.12 -9.76
N PRO A 146 1.64 -22.41 -9.44
CA PRO A 146 0.70 -23.27 -10.16
C PRO A 146 -0.72 -22.68 -10.20
N PHE A 147 -1.14 -22.02 -9.12
CA PHE A 147 -2.41 -21.31 -9.05
C PHE A 147 -2.51 -20.19 -10.09
N PHE A 148 -1.49 -19.33 -10.19
CA PHE A 148 -1.52 -18.24 -11.16
C PHE A 148 -1.47 -18.76 -12.60
N ARG A 149 -0.68 -19.81 -12.86
CA ARG A 149 -0.59 -20.44 -14.19
C ARG A 149 -1.89 -21.14 -14.62
N TYR A 150 -2.69 -21.61 -13.66
CA TYR A 150 -4.01 -22.17 -13.93
C TYR A 150 -4.97 -21.12 -14.53
N TYR A 151 -4.97 -19.89 -14.01
CA TYR A 151 -5.82 -18.81 -14.52
C TYR A 151 -5.20 -18.06 -15.70
N CYS A 152 -3.94 -17.64 -15.60
CA CYS A 152 -3.28 -16.74 -16.56
C CYS A 152 -2.47 -17.47 -17.65
N GLY A 153 -2.57 -18.80 -17.69
CA GLY A 153 -1.93 -19.66 -18.66
C GLY A 153 -0.53 -20.14 -18.27
N VAL A 154 -0.07 -21.20 -18.95
CA VAL A 154 1.20 -21.87 -18.67
C VAL A 154 2.44 -21.01 -18.96
N ALA A 155 2.28 -19.95 -19.76
CA ALA A 155 3.33 -18.99 -20.09
C ALA A 155 3.65 -18.02 -18.95
N ALA A 156 2.83 -17.95 -17.90
CA ALA A 156 3.12 -17.10 -16.74
C ALA A 156 4.36 -17.60 -15.98
N ARG A 157 5.24 -16.64 -15.64
CA ARG A 157 6.53 -16.83 -14.96
C ARG A 157 6.72 -15.70 -13.96
N PRO A 158 7.69 -15.77 -13.03
CA PRO A 158 8.05 -14.62 -12.19
C PRO A 158 8.30 -13.38 -13.07
N TYR A 159 7.65 -12.25 -12.73
CA TYR A 159 7.64 -11.00 -13.51
C TYR A 159 6.99 -11.05 -14.91
N ALA A 160 6.39 -12.17 -15.33
CA ALA A 160 5.66 -12.28 -16.59
C ALA A 160 4.23 -12.78 -16.34
N THR A 161 3.25 -11.94 -16.66
CA THR A 161 1.83 -12.19 -16.36
C THR A 161 1.15 -13.18 -17.31
N GLY A 162 1.84 -13.65 -18.36
CA GLY A 162 1.26 -14.57 -19.34
C GLY A 162 0.15 -13.90 -20.15
N GLN A 163 -1.05 -14.45 -20.10
CA GLN A 163 -2.23 -13.88 -20.77
C GLN A 163 -2.91 -12.77 -19.95
N CYS A 164 -2.60 -12.65 -18.66
CA CYS A 164 -3.16 -11.63 -17.79
C CYS A 164 -2.43 -10.28 -17.93
N SER A 165 -3.12 -9.19 -17.59
CA SER A 165 -2.60 -7.83 -17.58
C SER A 165 -2.50 -7.26 -16.17
N LEU A 166 -1.56 -6.35 -15.94
CA LEU A 166 -1.46 -5.63 -14.67
C LEU A 166 -2.59 -4.61 -14.54
N GLY A 167 -3.18 -4.53 -13.36
CA GLY A 167 -4.27 -3.62 -13.05
C GLY A 167 -3.81 -2.27 -12.51
N TRP A 168 -4.74 -1.32 -12.52
CA TRP A 168 -4.49 0.07 -12.11
C TRP A 168 -4.12 0.18 -10.63
N SER A 169 -4.64 -0.70 -9.77
CA SER A 169 -4.33 -0.69 -8.33
C SER A 169 -2.84 -0.91 -8.09
N TYR A 170 -2.24 -1.83 -8.84
CA TYR A 170 -0.80 -2.08 -8.76
C TYR A 170 0.02 -0.87 -9.25
N MET A 171 -0.43 -0.20 -10.31
CA MET A 171 0.23 1.02 -10.81
C MET A 171 0.15 2.17 -9.82
N LEU A 172 -1.00 2.38 -9.17
CA LEU A 172 -1.15 3.36 -8.11
C LEU A 172 -0.24 3.06 -6.92
N ALA A 173 -0.09 1.80 -6.53
CA ALA A 173 0.82 1.40 -5.48
C ALA A 173 2.29 1.73 -5.82
N ILE A 174 2.73 1.48 -7.06
CA ILE A 174 4.07 1.86 -7.54
C ILE A 174 4.26 3.39 -7.49
N MET A 175 3.28 4.15 -8.00
CA MET A 175 3.34 5.61 -7.98
C MET A 175 3.36 6.18 -6.55
N GLY A 176 2.53 5.63 -5.65
CA GLY A 176 2.50 6.02 -4.24
C GLY A 176 3.84 5.77 -3.56
N VAL A 177 4.48 4.63 -3.82
CA VAL A 177 5.82 4.33 -3.30
C VAL A 177 6.88 5.25 -3.88
N ALA A 178 6.86 5.52 -5.18
CA ALA A 178 7.80 6.46 -5.81
C ALA A 178 7.71 7.86 -5.18
N LEU A 179 6.48 8.33 -4.93
CA LEU A 179 6.24 9.61 -4.25
C LEU A 179 6.68 9.58 -2.77
N SER A 180 6.55 8.43 -2.11
CA SER A 180 6.92 8.27 -0.70
C SER A 180 8.41 8.44 -0.40
N VAL A 181 9.27 8.27 -1.41
CA VAL A 181 10.73 8.53 -1.30
C VAL A 181 11.01 9.99 -0.91
N PHE A 182 10.14 10.93 -1.29
CA PHE A 182 10.30 12.35 -0.95
C PHE A 182 9.85 12.68 0.49
N CYS A 183 9.03 11.84 1.13
CA CYS A 183 8.50 12.12 2.48
C CYS A 183 9.61 12.24 3.55
N PRO A 184 10.59 11.33 3.66
CA PRO A 184 11.68 11.47 4.64
C PRO A 184 12.51 12.74 4.42
N ILE A 185 12.70 13.16 3.17
CA ILE A 185 13.45 14.36 2.80
C ILE A 185 12.72 15.61 3.28
N LEU A 186 11.42 15.71 2.99
CA LEU A 186 10.57 16.83 3.44
C LEU A 186 10.53 16.91 4.97
N TRP A 187 10.47 15.77 5.66
CA TRP A 187 10.56 15.73 7.13
C TRP A 187 11.89 16.26 7.64
N SER A 188 13.01 15.85 7.01
CA SER A 188 14.35 16.31 7.39
C SER A 188 14.51 17.83 7.27
N PHE A 189 13.94 18.45 6.23
CA PHE A 189 13.98 19.91 6.09
C PHE A 189 13.21 20.64 7.18
N ARG A 190 12.10 20.07 7.68
CA ARG A 190 11.39 20.62 8.83
C ARG A 190 12.23 20.56 10.11
N TRP A 191 12.99 19.50 10.29
CA TRP A 191 13.84 19.32 11.46
C TRP A 191 14.98 20.35 11.49
N ILE A 192 15.74 20.48 10.39
CA ILE A 192 16.87 21.43 10.28
C ILE A 192 16.42 22.86 10.61
N LYS A 193 15.34 23.32 9.97
CA LYS A 193 14.82 24.67 10.19
C LYS A 193 14.32 24.91 11.62
N ARG A 194 14.01 23.85 12.38
CA ARG A 194 13.60 23.95 13.78
C ARG A 194 14.81 24.06 14.71
N ASP A 195 15.87 23.31 14.45
CA ASP A 195 17.12 23.39 15.23
C ASP A 195 17.72 24.80 15.14
N ASP A 196 17.73 25.42 13.95
CA ASP A 196 18.21 26.80 13.73
C ASP A 196 17.45 27.83 14.58
N VAL A 197 16.15 27.62 14.80
CA VAL A 197 15.30 28.53 15.58
C VAL A 197 15.51 28.36 17.08
N ILE A 198 15.81 27.14 17.54
CA ILE A 198 16.03 26.85 18.97
C ILE A 198 17.39 27.40 19.41
N GLU A 199 18.44 27.31 18.59
CA GLU A 199 19.76 27.91 18.89
C GLU A 199 19.74 29.45 18.90
N ALA A 200 18.78 30.08 18.21
CA ALA A 200 18.66 31.53 18.15
C ALA A 200 17.94 32.16 19.36
N ILE A 201 17.45 31.37 20.32
CA ILE A 201 16.81 31.90 21.54
C ILE A 201 17.92 32.09 22.60
N PRO A 202 18.32 33.34 22.93
CA PRO A 202 19.22 33.57 24.06
C PRO A 202 18.51 33.14 25.35
N VAL A 203 19.22 32.35 26.16
CA VAL A 203 18.81 31.90 27.51
C VAL A 203 18.63 33.08 28.44
#